data_AF-F9DSR9-F1
#
_entry.id   AF-F9DSR9-F1
#
_cell.length_a   1.000
_cell.length_b   1.000
_cell.length_c   1.000
_cell.angle_alpha   90.00
_cell.angle_beta   90.00
_cell.angle_gamma   90.00
#
_symmetry.space_group_name_H-M   'P 1'
#
loop_
_entity.id
_entity.type
_entity.pdbx_description
1 polymer ?
#
loop_
_entity_poly.entity_id
_entity_poly.type
_entity_poly.pdbx_seq_one_letter_code
_entity_poly.pdbx_strand_id
1 'polypeptide(L)'
;MQVVFEETWEDTLSDQQKQAFIHQYKTKKPVHKGFTASPILMKRKRDGGFVATVFLQNNRSSLLSIREVTATVLNEQEEVIAQDKFVLTLDVPPYTATPWSFVFSPENVQSVDEPSDSWRLLVK
;
A
#
# COMPACT_ATOMS: atom_id res chain seq x y z
N MET A 1 -11.34 1.07 -12.41
CA MET A 1 -11.47 1.76 -11.11
C MET A 1 -10.77 3.10 -11.22
N GLN A 2 -11.26 4.11 -10.50
CA GLN A 2 -10.59 5.40 -10.39
C GLN A 2 -9.64 5.41 -9.19
N VAL A 3 -8.53 6.16 -9.29
CA VAL A 3 -7.66 6.41 -8.14
C VAL A 3 -8.22 7.59 -7.36
N VAL A 4 -8.42 7.41 -6.05
CA VAL A 4 -8.91 8.45 -5.13
C VAL A 4 -7.88 8.60 -4.03
N PHE A 5 -7.42 9.82 -3.78
CA PHE A 5 -6.47 10.11 -2.71
C PHE A 5 -7.24 10.40 -1.42
N GLU A 6 -6.65 10.01 -0.30
CA GLU A 6 -7.11 10.45 1.02
C GLU A 6 -6.81 11.95 1.20
N GLU A 7 -7.56 12.65 2.05
CA GLU A 7 -7.51 14.12 2.22
C GLU A 7 -6.10 14.64 2.44
N THR A 8 -5.33 14.02 3.34
CA THR A 8 -3.93 14.41 3.59
C THR A 8 -3.06 14.25 2.32
N TRP A 9 -3.28 13.19 1.54
CA TRP A 9 -2.57 12.99 0.26
C TRP A 9 -3.01 14.00 -0.80
N GLU A 10 -4.29 14.37 -0.83
CA GLU A 10 -4.84 15.37 -1.73
C GLU A 10 -4.18 16.74 -1.50
N ASP A 11 -3.94 17.10 -0.24
CA ASP A 11 -3.33 18.38 0.14
C ASP A 11 -1.80 18.41 0.01
N THR A 12 -1.13 17.26 0.16
CA THR A 12 0.34 17.20 0.22
C THR A 12 1.01 16.83 -1.10
N LEU A 13 0.34 16.08 -1.98
CA LEU A 13 0.90 15.70 -3.27
C LEU A 13 0.71 16.79 -4.32
N SER A 14 1.77 17.08 -5.06
CA SER A 14 1.67 17.86 -6.30
C SER A 14 0.85 17.12 -7.36
N ASP A 15 0.29 17.86 -8.32
CA ASP A 15 -0.44 17.28 -9.45
C ASP A 15 0.39 16.26 -10.22
N GLN A 16 1.70 16.51 -10.39
CA GLN A 16 2.59 15.58 -11.06
C GLN A 16 2.70 14.24 -10.32
N GLN A 17 2.78 14.27 -8.98
CA GLN A 17 2.80 13.05 -8.16
C GLN A 17 1.46 12.31 -8.25
N LYS A 18 0.33 13.03 -8.17
CA LYS A 18 -1.00 12.43 -8.35
C LYS A 18 -1.14 11.75 -9.72
N GLN A 19 -0.70 12.42 -10.79
CA GLN A 19 -0.72 11.86 -12.14
C GLN A 19 0.19 10.63 -12.26
N ALA A 20 1.33 10.59 -11.58
CA ALA A 20 2.20 9.41 -11.57
C ALA A 20 1.50 8.19 -10.95
N PHE A 21 0.79 8.36 -9.82
CA PHE A 21 -0.02 7.29 -9.22
C PHE A 21 -1.14 6.84 -10.17
N ILE A 22 -1.88 7.77 -10.77
CA ILE A 22 -2.96 7.46 -11.71
C ILE A 22 -2.41 6.66 -12.92
N HIS A 23 -1.29 7.08 -13.48
CA HIS A 23 -0.66 6.39 -14.61
C HIS A 23 -0.17 5.00 -14.21
N GLN A 24 0.50 4.89 -13.06
CA GLN A 24 0.98 3.59 -12.54
C GLN A 24 -0.16 2.62 -12.23
N TYR A 25 -1.32 3.10 -11.79
CA TYR A 25 -2.49 2.23 -11.61
C TYR A 25 -2.98 1.67 -12.95
N LYS A 26 -3.01 2.47 -14.01
CA LYS A 26 -3.49 2.06 -15.35
C LYS A 26 -2.67 0.93 -15.98
N THR A 27 -1.41 0.75 -15.59
CA THR A 27 -0.55 -0.34 -16.09
C THR A 27 -0.78 -1.67 -15.37
N LYS A 28 -1.48 -1.67 -14.22
CA LYS A 28 -1.74 -2.88 -13.45
C LYS A 28 -2.85 -3.73 -14.08
N LYS A 29 -2.70 -5.04 -13.97
CA LYS A 29 -3.76 -6.00 -14.32
C LYS A 29 -4.95 -5.81 -13.37
N PRO A 30 -6.20 -5.76 -13.87
CA PRO A 30 -7.37 -5.73 -13.00
C PRO A 30 -7.43 -6.94 -12.07
N VAL A 31 -7.84 -6.72 -10.82
CA VAL A 31 -8.05 -7.78 -9.83
C VAL A 31 -9.49 -7.71 -9.35
N HIS A 32 -10.26 -8.78 -9.53
CA HIS A 32 -11.68 -8.82 -9.17
C HIS A 32 -11.91 -9.55 -7.83
N LYS A 33 -11.16 -9.19 -6.80
CA LYS A 33 -11.33 -9.69 -5.42
C LYS A 33 -11.78 -8.55 -4.53
N GLY A 34 -12.75 -8.81 -3.64
CA GLY A 34 -13.47 -7.78 -2.88
C GLY A 34 -12.60 -6.66 -2.32
N PHE A 35 -11.53 -7.01 -1.59
CA PHE A 35 -10.45 -6.09 -1.23
C PHE A 35 -9.12 -6.61 -1.80
N THR A 36 -8.23 -5.72 -2.21
CA THR A 36 -6.88 -6.08 -2.68
C THR A 36 -5.90 -4.96 -2.36
N ALA A 37 -4.73 -5.32 -1.82
CA ALA A 37 -3.57 -4.44 -1.74
C ALA A 37 -2.59 -4.79 -2.87
N SER A 38 -2.21 -3.81 -3.69
CA SER A 38 -1.25 -4.02 -4.79
C SER A 38 -0.01 -3.15 -4.63
N PRO A 39 1.19 -3.73 -4.51
CA PRO A 39 2.43 -2.98 -4.38
C PRO A 39 2.64 -1.95 -5.49
N ILE A 40 3.08 -0.77 -5.09
CA ILE A 40 3.46 0.35 -5.97
C ILE A 40 4.97 0.51 -5.91
N LEU A 41 5.49 0.62 -4.70
CA LEU A 41 6.89 0.89 -4.42
C LEU A 41 7.20 0.42 -3.00
N MET A 42 8.34 -0.22 -2.83
CA MET A 42 8.89 -0.55 -1.52
C MET A 42 10.27 0.08 -1.38
N LYS A 43 10.57 0.62 -0.20
CA LYS A 43 11.83 1.33 0.07
C LYS A 43 12.32 1.03 1.47
N ARG A 44 13.60 0.71 1.58
CA ARG A 44 14.32 0.73 2.86
C ARG A 44 14.74 2.17 3.17
N LYS A 45 14.58 2.58 4.43
CA LYS A 45 15.02 3.88 4.94
C LYS A 45 16.44 3.75 5.50
N ARG A 46 17.18 4.86 5.51
CA ARG A 46 18.55 4.91 6.05
C ARG A 46 18.63 4.63 7.55
N ASP A 47 17.54 4.88 8.28
CA ASP A 47 17.42 4.60 9.72
C ASP A 47 17.09 3.12 10.02
N GLY A 48 17.01 2.27 8.99
CA GLY A 48 16.63 0.86 9.13
C GLY A 48 15.13 0.60 9.03
N GLY A 49 14.30 1.64 8.94
CA GLY A 49 12.86 1.50 8.72
C GLY A 49 12.53 1.05 7.30
N PHE A 50 11.26 0.73 7.06
CA PHE A 50 10.78 0.28 5.75
C PHE A 50 9.49 1.00 5.37
N VAL A 51 9.31 1.28 4.08
CA VAL A 51 8.08 1.87 3.55
C VAL A 51 7.55 0.99 2.44
N ALA A 52 6.30 0.54 2.58
CA ALA A 52 5.57 -0.15 1.53
C ALA A 52 4.39 0.70 1.08
N THR A 53 4.47 1.23 -0.14
CA THR A 53 3.38 1.97 -0.78
C THR A 53 2.58 1.03 -1.66
N VAL A 54 1.26 1.03 -1.50
CA VAL A 54 0.33 0.13 -2.20
C VAL A 54 -0.92 0.87 -2.67
N PHE A 55 -1.62 0.31 -3.66
CA PHE A 55 -3.02 0.65 -3.91
C PHE A 55 -3.91 -0.26 -3.07
N LEU A 56 -4.71 0.33 -2.19
CA LEU A 56 -5.81 -0.31 -1.49
C LEU A 56 -7.06 -0.23 -2.35
N GLN A 57 -7.50 -1.37 -2.87
CA GLN A 57 -8.56 -1.45 -3.88
C GLN A 57 -9.84 -2.01 -3.26
N ASN A 58 -10.93 -1.28 -3.42
CA ASN A 58 -12.26 -1.74 -3.05
C ASN A 58 -13.04 -2.14 -4.31
N ASN A 59 -13.10 -3.45 -4.60
CA ASN A 59 -13.86 -4.00 -5.72
C ASN A 59 -15.33 -4.31 -5.37
N ARG A 60 -15.81 -3.86 -4.20
CA ARG A 60 -17.19 -4.02 -3.78
C ARG A 60 -18.01 -2.79 -4.16
N SER A 61 -19.34 -2.97 -4.18
CA SER A 61 -20.31 -1.88 -4.35
C SER A 61 -20.58 -1.10 -3.06
N SER A 62 -20.03 -1.53 -1.92
CA SER A 62 -20.17 -0.89 -0.62
C SER A 62 -18.90 -0.16 -0.20
N LEU A 63 -19.03 0.85 0.66
CA LEU A 63 -17.88 1.50 1.30
C LEU A 63 -17.02 0.47 2.04
N LEU A 64 -15.70 0.59 1.95
CA LEU A 64 -14.75 -0.21 2.71
C LEU A 64 -14.04 0.70 3.72
N SER A 65 -14.38 0.53 5.00
CA SER A 65 -13.71 1.23 6.10
C SER A 65 -12.55 0.38 6.64
N ILE A 66 -11.34 0.91 6.57
CA ILE A 66 -10.12 0.28 7.09
C ILE A 66 -9.74 1.01 8.38
N ARG A 67 -9.83 0.30 9.51
CA ARG A 67 -9.63 0.85 10.86
C ARG A 67 -8.41 0.30 11.58
N GLU A 68 -8.21 -1.00 11.47
CA GLU A 68 -6.98 -1.68 11.92
C GLU A 68 -6.58 -2.67 10.84
N VAL A 69 -5.29 -2.76 10.56
CA VAL A 69 -4.74 -3.77 9.66
C VAL A 69 -3.41 -4.27 10.19
N THR A 70 -3.13 -5.55 9.97
CA THR A 70 -1.77 -6.07 10.05
C THR A 70 -1.17 -6.08 8.64
N ALA A 71 -0.08 -5.34 8.44
CA ALA A 71 0.64 -5.31 7.19
C ALA A 71 1.92 -6.14 7.31
N THR A 72 2.12 -7.10 6.40
CA THR A 72 3.29 -7.99 6.36
C THR A 72 3.93 -7.91 4.99
N VAL A 73 5.20 -7.51 4.95
CA VAL A 73 6.04 -7.51 3.75
C VAL A 73 6.73 -8.88 3.65
N LEU A 74 6.59 -9.52 2.48
CA LEU A 74 7.21 -10.81 2.17
C LEU A 74 8.16 -10.68 0.99
N ASN A 75 9.32 -11.34 1.07
CA ASN A 75 10.22 -11.51 -0.08
C ASN A 75 9.74 -12.63 -1.03
N GLU A 76 10.57 -12.97 -2.02
CA GLU A 76 10.32 -14.02 -3.01
C GLU A 76 10.19 -15.41 -2.40
N GLN A 77 10.86 -15.63 -1.27
CA GLN A 77 10.93 -16.88 -0.52
C GLN A 77 9.81 -17.01 0.52
N GLU A 78 8.87 -16.06 0.55
CA GLU A 78 7.80 -15.94 1.56
C GLU A 78 8.30 -15.67 2.99
N GLU A 79 9.52 -15.18 3.13
CA GLU A 79 10.07 -14.76 4.42
C GLU A 79 9.57 -13.36 4.78
N VAL A 80 9.31 -13.15 6.07
CA VAL A 80 8.82 -11.87 6.58
C VAL A 80 9.97 -10.88 6.66
N ILE A 81 9.86 -9.79 5.89
CA ILE A 81 10.84 -8.70 5.91
C ILE A 81 10.46 -7.62 6.90
N ALA A 82 9.18 -7.29 7.00
CA ALA A 82 8.66 -6.34 7.96
C ALA A 82 7.22 -6.70 8.31
N GLN A 83 6.82 -6.49 9.56
CA GLN A 83 5.45 -6.69 9.97
C GLN A 83 5.08 -5.72 11.09
N ASP A 84 3.92 -5.08 10.96
CA ASP A 84 3.41 -4.17 11.98
C ASP A 84 1.88 -4.09 11.92
N LYS A 85 1.28 -3.57 13.00
CA LYS A 85 -0.13 -3.26 13.10
C LYS A 85 -0.34 -1.76 12.96
N PHE A 86 -1.25 -1.40 12.08
CA PHE A 86 -1.59 -0.01 11.81
C PHE A 86 -3.03 0.26 12.19
N VAL A 87 -3.24 1.30 13.00
CA VAL A 87 -4.55 1.91 13.20
C VAL A 87 -4.69 3.01 12.16
N LEU A 88 -5.72 2.92 11.34
CA LEU A 88 -6.00 3.80 10.21
C LEU A 88 -7.40 4.39 10.35
N THR A 89 -7.64 5.54 9.74
CA THR A 89 -8.99 6.07 9.56
C THR A 89 -9.20 6.30 8.07
N LEU A 90 -9.23 5.19 7.31
CA LEU A 90 -9.28 5.25 5.86
C LEU A 90 -10.58 4.63 5.33
N ASP A 91 -11.36 5.44 4.61
CA ASP A 91 -12.55 5.01 3.90
C ASP A 91 -12.24 4.93 2.41
N VAL A 92 -12.34 3.72 1.84
CA VAL A 92 -12.09 3.46 0.42
C VAL A 92 -13.44 3.30 -0.31
N PRO A 93 -13.87 4.27 -1.13
CA PRO A 93 -15.17 4.23 -1.80
C PRO A 93 -15.34 3.04 -2.74
N PRO A 94 -16.59 2.65 -3.07
CA PRO A 94 -16.87 1.57 -4.02
C PRO A 94 -16.12 1.74 -5.35
N TYR A 95 -15.52 0.67 -5.84
CA TYR A 95 -14.82 0.63 -7.13
C TYR A 95 -13.70 1.65 -7.31
N THR A 96 -13.02 2.01 -6.21
CA THR A 96 -11.86 2.91 -6.20
C THR A 96 -10.59 2.22 -5.70
N ALA A 97 -9.45 2.82 -6.05
CA ALA A 97 -8.14 2.47 -5.52
C ALA A 97 -7.56 3.68 -4.80
N THR A 98 -7.16 3.51 -3.55
CA THR A 98 -6.52 4.58 -2.76
C THR A 98 -5.07 4.22 -2.50
N PRO A 99 -4.09 5.05 -2.93
CA PRO A 99 -2.70 4.82 -2.59
C PRO A 99 -2.49 5.06 -1.10
N TRP A 100 -1.71 4.19 -0.47
CA TRP A 100 -1.40 4.26 0.95
C TRP A 100 0.03 3.78 1.21
N SER A 101 0.72 4.41 2.16
CA SER A 101 2.06 4.02 2.58
C SER A 101 2.03 3.48 4.01
N PHE A 102 2.45 2.23 4.17
CA PHE A 102 2.76 1.65 5.47
C PHE A 102 4.20 1.94 5.82
N VAL A 103 4.42 2.63 6.93
CA VAL A 103 5.75 3.03 7.40
C VAL A 103 6.08 2.19 8.63
N PHE A 104 7.02 1.27 8.46
CA PHE A 104 7.48 0.35 9.49
C PHE A 104 8.69 0.95 10.19
N SER A 105 8.66 1.00 11.53
CA SER A 105 9.80 1.38 12.34
C SER A 105 10.91 0.33 12.28
N PRO A 106 12.19 0.68 12.51
CA PRO A 106 13.32 -0.25 12.40
C PRO A 106 13.18 -1.52 13.24
N GLU A 107 12.58 -1.43 14.43
CA GLU A 107 12.31 -2.55 15.33
C GLU A 107 11.35 -3.60 14.76
N ASN A 108 10.55 -3.22 13.76
CA ASN A 108 9.55 -4.07 13.10
C ASN A 108 10.05 -4.61 11.74
N VAL A 109 11.31 -4.33 11.39
CA VAL A 109 12.00 -4.83 10.19
C VAL A 109 12.92 -5.99 10.58
N GLN A 110 12.69 -7.16 9.98
CA GLN A 110 13.31 -8.44 10.36
C GLN A 110 14.48 -8.84 9.44
N SER A 111 14.63 -8.18 8.29
CA SER A 111 15.72 -8.44 7.33
C SER A 111 16.40 -7.16 6.87
N VAL A 112 17.67 -7.29 6.45
CA VAL A 112 18.48 -6.23 5.85
C VAL A 112 18.45 -6.23 4.32
N ASP A 113 17.69 -7.15 3.71
CA ASP A 113 17.58 -7.26 2.26
C ASP A 113 16.98 -5.99 1.63
N GLU A 114 17.40 -5.71 0.41
CA GLU A 114 16.85 -4.61 -0.38
C GLU A 114 15.59 -5.06 -1.13
N PRO A 115 14.55 -4.21 -1.23
CA PRO A 115 13.30 -4.57 -1.88
C PRO A 115 13.48 -4.87 -3.38
N SER A 116 12.78 -5.90 -3.84
CA SER A 116 12.65 -6.29 -5.25
C SER A 116 11.19 -6.15 -5.71
N ASP A 117 10.96 -6.06 -7.02
CA ASP A 117 9.62 -5.95 -7.62
C ASP A 117 8.71 -7.16 -7.37
N SER A 118 9.32 -8.29 -7.02
CA SER A 118 8.67 -9.55 -6.68
C SER A 118 8.13 -9.61 -5.25
N TRP A 119 8.53 -8.67 -4.40
CA TRP A 119 8.08 -8.62 -3.00
C TRP A 119 6.60 -8.27 -2.92
N ARG A 120 5.95 -8.81 -1.89
CA ARG A 120 4.49 -8.68 -1.71
C ARG A 120 4.17 -8.04 -0.38
N LEU A 121 3.08 -7.28 -0.36
CA LEU A 121 2.46 -6.83 0.89
C LEU A 121 1.17 -7.60 1.10
N LEU A 122 1.06 -8.28 2.24
CA LEU A 122 -0.20 -8.83 2.72
C LEU A 122 -0.81 -7.86 3.72
N VAL A 123 -2.09 -7.53 3.52
CA VAL A 123 -2.89 -6.71 4.43
C VAL A 123 -4.04 -7.57 4.93
N LYS A 124 -4.08 -7.81 6.24
CA LYS A 124 -5.09 -8.64 6.92
C LYS A 124 -5.89 -7.82 7.92
#